data_AF-E9CQA0-F1
#
_entry.id   AF-E9CQA0-F1
#
_cell.length_a   1.000
_cell.length_b   1.000
_cell.length_c   1.000
_cell.angle_alpha   90.00
_cell.angle_beta   90.00
_cell.angle_gamma   90.00
#
_symmetry.space_group_name_H-M   'P 1'
#
loop_
_entity.id
_entity.type
_entity.pdbx_description
1 polymer ?
#
loop_
_entity_poly.entity_id
_entity_poly.type
_entity_poly.pdbx_seq_one_letter_code
_entity_poly.pdbx_strand_id
1 'polypeptide(L)'
;PGCCYVGYSFSHNNSPFYMGIPRLRFPADAPSRSTLKLEEAFHVFIPADEWEERLASGMHAVDLGASPGGWSYQLVKRSMLVHSVDNGPMAASLMETGQVTHHRVDGFKFEPTSSKIYWLVCDMVEKPAKVTNLMIQWLVKGWCRAVIFNLK
;
A
#
# COMPACT_ATOMS: atom_id res chain seq x y z
N PRO A 1 14.40 21.76 -29.26
CA PRO A 1 13.25 22.70 -29.37
C PRO A 1 12.81 22.77 -30.84
N GLY A 2 11.50 22.76 -31.13
CA GLY A 2 11.01 22.77 -32.53
C GLY A 2 10.89 21.41 -33.21
N CYS A 3 11.06 20.29 -32.49
CA CYS A 3 10.78 18.93 -32.98
C CYS A 3 9.79 18.23 -32.04
N CYS A 4 8.79 17.54 -32.58
CA CYS A 4 7.80 16.80 -31.79
C CYS A 4 7.25 15.58 -32.55
N TYR A 5 6.66 14.65 -31.79
CA TYR A 5 5.82 13.59 -32.32
C TYR A 5 4.34 13.96 -32.12
N VAL A 6 3.47 13.43 -32.98
CA VAL A 6 2.02 13.60 -32.88
C VAL A 6 1.36 12.23 -32.92
N GLY A 7 0.41 12.01 -32.01
CA GLY A 7 -0.34 10.77 -31.90
C GLY A 7 -1.50 10.93 -30.92
N TYR A 8 -2.25 9.86 -30.69
CA TYR A 8 -3.36 9.82 -29.74
C TYR A 8 -3.42 8.45 -29.05
N SER A 9 -4.20 8.35 -27.98
CA SER A 9 -4.54 7.09 -27.31
C SER A 9 -6.00 7.10 -26.89
N PHE A 10 -6.59 5.92 -26.70
CA PHE A 10 -7.98 5.79 -26.24
C PHE A 10 -8.02 5.80 -24.70
N SER A 11 -8.94 6.58 -24.13
CA SER A 11 -9.05 6.78 -22.67
C SER A 11 -9.37 5.52 -21.88
N HIS A 12 -9.99 4.52 -22.50
CA HIS A 12 -10.29 3.22 -21.88
C HIS A 12 -9.10 2.24 -21.91
N ASN A 13 -7.95 2.65 -22.49
CA ASN A 13 -6.75 1.80 -22.62
C ASN A 13 -5.47 2.65 -22.61
N ASN A 14 -5.40 3.64 -21.73
CA ASN A 14 -4.21 4.46 -21.50
C ASN A 14 -4.06 4.80 -20.01
N SER A 15 -3.04 5.58 -19.68
CA SER A 15 -2.98 6.21 -18.36
C SER A 15 -3.88 7.45 -18.34
N PRO A 16 -4.70 7.67 -17.29
CA PRO A 16 -5.49 8.88 -17.14
C PRO A 16 -4.63 10.09 -16.72
N PHE A 17 -3.32 9.89 -16.45
CA PHE A 17 -2.43 10.89 -15.90
C PHE A 17 -1.57 11.54 -16.99
N TYR A 18 -1.35 12.84 -16.86
CA TYR A 18 -0.40 13.57 -17.69
C TYR A 18 1.00 12.96 -17.58
N MET A 19 1.64 12.66 -18.71
CA MET A 19 2.91 11.92 -18.79
C MET A 19 2.90 10.53 -18.12
N GLY A 20 1.73 10.00 -17.80
CA GLY A 20 1.60 8.75 -17.04
C GLY A 20 1.98 8.87 -15.56
N ILE A 21 2.05 10.09 -15.00
CA ILE A 21 2.55 10.34 -13.64
C ILE A 21 1.47 11.08 -12.82
N PRO A 22 0.89 10.44 -11.79
CA PRO A 22 0.00 11.13 -10.85
C PRO A 22 0.72 12.29 -10.15
N ARG A 23 0.07 13.45 -10.10
CA ARG A 23 0.62 14.63 -9.41
C ARG A 23 0.33 14.54 -7.92
N LEU A 24 1.26 13.94 -7.17
CA LEU A 24 1.14 13.76 -5.73
C LEU A 24 2.03 14.75 -4.97
N ARG A 25 1.54 15.22 -3.82
CA ARG A 25 2.30 16.07 -2.90
C ARG A 25 2.63 15.27 -1.65
N PHE A 26 3.90 15.25 -1.27
CA PHE A 26 4.33 14.61 -0.03
C PHE A 26 3.69 15.31 1.18
N PRO A 27 2.87 14.60 1.98
CA PRO A 27 2.30 15.15 3.21
C PRO A 27 3.38 15.27 4.29
N ALA A 28 3.42 16.43 4.96
CA ALA A 28 4.50 16.76 5.92
C ALA A 28 4.46 15.91 7.20
N ASP A 29 3.30 15.36 7.52
CA ASP A 29 2.99 14.51 8.68
C ASP A 29 3.22 13.01 8.40
N ALA A 30 3.48 12.60 7.15
CA ALA A 30 3.82 11.21 6.87
C ALA A 30 5.24 10.87 7.33
N PRO A 31 5.45 9.70 7.97
CA PRO A 31 6.75 9.36 8.56
C PRO A 31 7.83 8.98 7.53
N SER A 32 7.46 8.79 6.27
CA SER A 32 8.39 8.45 5.20
C SER A 32 7.86 8.85 3.82
N ARG A 33 8.78 9.27 2.93
CA ARG A 33 8.48 9.55 1.51
C ARG A 33 7.97 8.34 0.73
N SER A 34 8.24 7.11 1.22
CA SER A 34 7.71 5.89 0.60
C SER A 34 6.18 5.82 0.59
N THR A 35 5.50 6.65 1.39
CA THR A 35 4.04 6.82 1.37
C THR A 35 3.50 7.11 -0.03
N LEU A 36 4.23 7.87 -0.84
CA LEU A 36 3.80 8.25 -2.18
C LEU A 36 3.75 7.06 -3.14
N LYS A 37 4.54 5.99 -2.89
CA LYS A 37 4.48 4.78 -3.72
C LYS A 37 3.12 4.09 -3.60
N LEU A 38 2.58 4.00 -2.37
CA LEU A 38 1.29 3.36 -2.15
C LEU A 38 0.14 4.27 -2.60
N GLU A 39 0.25 5.58 -2.40
CA GLU A 39 -0.72 6.55 -2.93
C GLU A 39 -0.79 6.49 -4.46
N GLU A 40 0.37 6.48 -5.14
CA GLU A 40 0.47 6.28 -6.58
C GLU A 40 -0.13 4.94 -7.01
N ALA A 41 0.19 3.86 -6.31
CA ALA A 41 -0.36 2.53 -6.61
C ALA A 41 -1.89 2.51 -6.51
N PHE A 42 -2.50 3.17 -5.52
CA PHE A 42 -3.95 3.32 -5.47
C PHE A 42 -4.50 4.06 -6.68
N HIS A 43 -3.86 5.16 -7.09
CA HIS A 43 -4.26 5.93 -8.28
C HIS A 43 -4.09 5.16 -9.59
N VAL A 44 -3.07 4.31 -9.70
CA VAL A 44 -2.75 3.58 -10.92
C VAL A 44 -3.57 2.29 -11.04
N PHE A 45 -3.78 1.55 -9.95
CA PHE A 45 -4.35 0.20 -10.00
C PHE A 45 -5.83 0.11 -9.63
N ILE A 46 -6.41 1.16 -9.05
CA ILE A 46 -7.81 1.16 -8.59
C ILE A 46 -8.55 2.30 -9.31
N PRO A 47 -9.52 2.00 -10.19
CA PRO A 47 -10.36 3.01 -10.81
C PRO A 47 -10.97 3.94 -9.76
N ALA A 48 -10.94 5.25 -10.01
CA ALA A 48 -11.28 6.26 -9.01
C ALA A 48 -12.71 6.14 -8.47
N ASP A 49 -13.64 5.68 -9.31
CA ASP A 49 -15.04 5.39 -8.98
C ASP A 49 -15.22 4.15 -8.10
N GLU A 50 -14.22 3.26 -8.01
CA GLU A 50 -14.23 2.09 -7.13
C GLU A 50 -13.57 2.35 -5.76
N TRP A 51 -13.06 3.56 -5.51
CA TRP A 51 -12.30 3.84 -4.27
C TRP A 51 -13.14 3.76 -3.00
N GLU A 52 -14.42 4.15 -3.06
CA GLU A 52 -15.31 4.07 -1.91
C GLU A 52 -15.63 2.62 -1.51
N GLU A 53 -15.60 1.71 -2.48
CA GLU A 53 -15.83 0.28 -2.25
C GLU A 53 -14.52 -0.46 -1.90
N ARG A 54 -13.46 -0.26 -2.70
CA ARG A 54 -12.23 -1.06 -2.62
C ARG A 54 -11.18 -0.48 -1.67
N LEU A 55 -11.28 0.80 -1.30
CA LEU A 55 -10.46 1.48 -0.30
C LEU A 55 -11.35 2.11 0.79
N ALA A 56 -12.36 1.35 1.21
CA ALA A 56 -13.42 1.82 2.11
C ALA A 56 -12.93 2.04 3.55
N SER A 57 -13.60 2.96 4.24
CA SER A 57 -13.43 3.18 5.68
C SER A 57 -13.79 1.92 6.48
N GLY A 58 -13.06 1.65 7.55
CA GLY A 58 -13.27 0.50 8.44
C GLY A 58 -12.74 -0.83 7.92
N MET A 59 -12.16 -0.88 6.72
CA MET A 59 -11.47 -2.08 6.24
C MET A 59 -10.27 -2.43 7.14
N HIS A 60 -10.00 -3.72 7.28
CA HIS A 60 -8.78 -4.19 7.94
C HIS A 60 -7.66 -4.35 6.91
N ALA A 61 -6.48 -3.83 7.26
CA ALA A 61 -5.28 -3.94 6.45
C ALA A 61 -4.09 -4.47 7.26
N VAL A 62 -3.16 -5.14 6.59
CA VAL A 62 -1.86 -5.53 7.14
C VAL A 62 -0.76 -4.87 6.32
N ASP A 63 0.20 -4.24 6.99
CA ASP A 63 1.42 -3.67 6.41
C ASP A 63 2.63 -4.48 6.91
N LEU A 64 3.28 -5.24 6.03
CA LEU A 64 4.45 -6.05 6.35
C LEU A 64 5.75 -5.28 6.09
N GLY A 65 6.61 -5.20 7.10
CA GLY A 65 7.80 -4.34 7.06
C GLY A 65 7.40 -2.87 7.19
N ALA A 66 6.48 -2.59 8.11
CA ALA A 66 5.78 -1.32 8.16
C ALA A 66 6.64 -0.15 8.65
N SER A 67 7.70 -0.38 9.41
CA SER A 67 8.45 0.69 10.08
C SER A 67 9.12 1.65 9.08
N PRO A 68 9.01 2.99 9.23
CA PRO A 68 8.37 3.73 10.32
C PRO A 68 6.88 4.06 10.09
N GLY A 69 6.29 3.60 8.97
CA GLY A 69 4.84 3.68 8.72
C GLY A 69 4.43 4.42 7.44
N GLY A 70 5.29 4.53 6.43
CA GLY A 70 4.96 5.25 5.20
C GLY A 70 3.72 4.68 4.49
N TRP A 71 3.60 3.35 4.40
CA TRP A 71 2.46 2.68 3.77
C TRP A 71 1.26 2.60 4.70
N SER A 72 1.49 2.26 5.97
CA SER A 72 0.49 2.37 7.05
C SER A 72 -0.20 3.75 7.06
N TYR A 73 0.51 4.85 6.79
CA TYR A 73 -0.07 6.18 6.69
C TYR A 73 -1.16 6.30 5.63
N GLN A 74 -0.97 5.74 4.42
CA GLN A 74 -2.01 5.83 3.37
C GLN A 74 -3.23 4.98 3.74
N LEU A 75 -3.04 3.84 4.41
CA LEU A 75 -4.14 3.00 4.89
C LEU A 75 -4.95 3.72 5.98
N VAL A 76 -4.27 4.34 6.95
CA VAL A 76 -4.87 5.19 7.99
C VAL A 76 -5.62 6.38 7.37
N LYS A 77 -5.05 7.05 6.35
CA LYS A 77 -5.70 8.14 5.61
C LYS A 77 -7.00 7.70 4.92
N ARG A 78 -7.15 6.41 4.60
CA ARG A 78 -8.41 5.78 4.12
C ARG A 78 -9.32 5.30 5.24
N SER A 79 -9.03 5.64 6.49
CA SER A 79 -9.75 5.23 7.70
C SER A 79 -9.81 3.71 7.90
N MET A 80 -8.75 3.00 7.50
CA MET A 80 -8.60 1.56 7.74
C MET A 80 -8.06 1.28 9.14
N LEU A 81 -8.36 0.08 9.66
CA LEU A 81 -7.73 -0.47 10.85
C LEU A 81 -6.49 -1.27 10.42
N VAL A 82 -5.31 -0.83 10.83
CA VAL A 82 -4.03 -1.30 10.28
C VAL A 82 -3.27 -2.13 11.30
N HIS A 83 -2.92 -3.36 10.91
CA HIS A 83 -1.94 -4.19 11.60
C HIS A 83 -0.57 -3.92 10.97
N SER A 84 0.24 -3.08 11.62
CA SER A 84 1.59 -2.76 11.18
C SER A 84 2.58 -3.76 11.77
N VAL A 85 3.28 -4.50 10.93
CA VAL A 85 4.14 -5.62 11.34
C VAL A 85 5.59 -5.29 11.07
N ASP A 86 6.35 -5.04 12.13
CA ASP A 86 7.79 -4.77 12.06
C ASP A 86 8.42 -4.88 13.45
N ASN A 87 9.69 -5.30 13.54
CA ASN A 87 10.44 -5.22 14.79
C ASN A 87 10.78 -3.77 15.16
N GLY A 88 10.96 -2.92 14.15
CA GLY A 88 11.21 -1.49 14.27
C GLY A 88 9.97 -0.72 14.78
N PRO A 89 10.17 0.46 15.39
CA PRO A 89 9.08 1.25 15.94
C PRO A 89 8.25 1.93 14.85
N MET A 90 6.93 1.96 15.05
CA MET A 90 6.03 2.81 14.27
C MET A 90 6.13 4.27 14.74
N ALA A 91 5.90 5.22 13.84
CA ALA A 91 5.84 6.63 14.21
C ALA A 91 4.73 6.90 15.23
N ALA A 92 5.03 7.71 16.25
CA ALA A 92 4.08 8.06 17.32
C ALA A 92 2.79 8.68 16.76
N SER A 93 2.91 9.56 15.77
CA SER A 93 1.76 10.18 15.09
C SER A 93 0.78 9.18 14.50
N LEU A 94 1.25 8.02 14.02
CA LEU A 94 0.38 6.95 13.53
C LEU A 94 -0.27 6.17 14.68
N MET A 95 0.48 5.91 15.75
CA MET A 95 -0.05 5.21 16.92
C MET A 95 -1.15 6.03 17.63
N GLU A 96 -0.97 7.35 17.72
CA GLU A 96 -1.90 8.31 18.33
C GLU A 96 -3.26 8.36 17.63
N THR A 97 -3.35 7.92 16.37
CA THR A 97 -4.64 7.82 15.65
C THR A 97 -5.60 6.79 16.26
N GLY A 98 -5.07 5.82 17.02
CA GLY A 98 -5.84 4.68 17.51
C GLY A 98 -6.22 3.65 16.43
N GLN A 99 -5.84 3.87 15.16
CA GLN A 99 -6.14 2.97 14.04
C GLN A 99 -5.05 1.93 13.79
N VAL A 100 -3.87 2.07 14.42
CA VAL A 100 -2.72 1.20 14.21
C VAL A 100 -2.49 0.28 15.40
N THR A 101 -2.43 -1.03 15.12
CA THR A 101 -1.93 -2.04 16.05
C THR A 101 -0.53 -2.48 15.59
N HIS A 102 0.50 -2.22 16.39
CA HIS A 102 1.88 -2.58 16.08
C HIS A 102 2.22 -3.99 16.57
N HIS A 103 2.66 -4.85 15.66
CA HIS A 103 3.13 -6.21 15.94
C HIS A 103 4.65 -6.26 15.81
N ARG A 104 5.34 -6.45 16.94
CA ARG A 104 6.82 -6.52 17.01
C ARG A 104 7.34 -7.91 16.62
N VAL A 105 7.14 -8.26 15.36
CA VAL A 105 7.56 -9.53 14.79
C VAL A 105 8.10 -9.35 13.37
N ASP A 106 8.80 -10.37 12.87
CA ASP A 106 9.26 -10.45 11.49
C ASP A 106 8.06 -10.66 10.54
N GLY A 107 7.92 -9.82 9.52
CA GLY A 107 6.84 -9.89 8.52
C GLY A 107 6.81 -11.22 7.76
N PHE A 108 7.93 -11.92 7.61
CA PHE A 108 7.96 -13.25 6.99
C PHE A 108 7.43 -14.37 7.89
N LYS A 109 7.30 -14.11 9.19
CA LYS A 109 6.82 -15.07 10.19
C LYS A 109 5.42 -14.74 10.70
N PHE A 110 4.88 -13.58 10.33
CA PHE A 110 3.58 -13.13 10.77
C PHE A 110 2.48 -13.94 10.07
N GLU A 111 1.62 -14.55 10.88
CA GLU A 111 0.38 -15.16 10.41
C GLU A 111 -0.80 -14.38 11.02
N PRO A 112 -1.75 -13.92 10.20
CA PRO A 112 -2.91 -13.22 10.72
C PRO A 112 -3.85 -14.20 11.45
N THR A 113 -4.43 -13.74 12.55
CA THR A 113 -5.43 -14.51 13.32
C THR A 113 -6.84 -14.38 12.77
N SER A 114 -7.08 -13.40 11.89
CA SER A 114 -8.38 -13.10 11.29
C SER A 114 -8.32 -13.28 9.79
N SER A 115 -9.33 -13.93 9.21
CA SER A 115 -9.53 -14.01 7.77
C SER A 115 -10.25 -12.79 7.18
N LYS A 116 -10.60 -11.78 8.01
CA LYS A 116 -11.33 -10.57 7.60
C LYS A 116 -10.44 -9.44 7.07
N ILE A 117 -9.19 -9.72 6.73
CA ILE A 117 -8.27 -8.71 6.20
C ILE A 117 -8.60 -8.48 4.74
N TYR A 118 -8.86 -7.23 4.37
CA TYR A 118 -9.09 -6.89 2.98
C TYR A 118 -7.75 -6.64 2.27
N TRP A 119 -6.90 -5.79 2.84
CA TRP A 119 -5.65 -5.36 2.23
C TRP A 119 -4.43 -5.99 2.88
N LEU A 120 -3.53 -6.52 2.06
CA LEU A 120 -2.15 -6.77 2.41
C LEU A 120 -1.26 -5.79 1.63
N VAL A 121 -0.33 -5.13 2.32
CA VAL A 121 0.69 -4.32 1.66
C VAL A 121 2.09 -4.68 2.17
N CYS A 122 3.11 -4.60 1.30
CA CYS A 122 4.49 -4.95 1.63
C CYS A 122 5.53 -4.20 0.77
N ASP A 123 6.40 -3.37 1.39
CA ASP A 123 7.57 -2.73 0.75
C ASP A 123 8.92 -3.22 1.32
N MET A 124 8.96 -4.46 1.84
CA MET A 124 10.20 -5.04 2.36
C MET A 124 11.32 -5.09 1.32
N VAL A 125 12.54 -4.73 1.74
CA VAL A 125 13.75 -4.80 0.90
C VAL A 125 14.37 -6.18 1.02
N GLU A 126 13.92 -7.10 0.18
CA GLU A 126 14.32 -8.51 0.21
C GLU A 126 14.43 -9.09 -1.20
N LYS A 127 14.98 -10.31 -1.31
CA LYS A 127 15.06 -11.00 -2.61
C LYS A 127 13.66 -11.12 -3.23
N PRO A 128 13.46 -10.78 -4.51
CA PRO A 128 12.14 -10.80 -5.15
C PRO A 128 11.42 -12.13 -5.01
N ALA A 129 12.12 -13.24 -5.23
CA ALA A 129 11.56 -14.58 -5.08
C ALA A 129 11.04 -14.86 -3.65
N LYS A 130 11.69 -14.33 -2.61
CA LYS A 130 11.28 -14.50 -1.21
C LYS A 130 10.01 -13.71 -0.92
N VAL A 131 9.93 -12.46 -1.41
CA VAL A 131 8.71 -11.62 -1.30
C VAL A 131 7.56 -12.25 -2.08
N THR A 132 7.79 -12.67 -3.33
CA THR A 132 6.77 -13.34 -4.16
C THR A 132 6.21 -14.58 -3.47
N ASN A 133 7.05 -15.44 -2.89
CA ASN A 133 6.59 -16.62 -2.17
C ASN A 133 5.71 -16.26 -0.95
N LEU A 134 6.05 -15.20 -0.23
CA LEU A 134 5.22 -14.70 0.87
C LEU A 134 3.86 -14.22 0.34
N MET A 135 3.83 -13.42 -0.72
CA MET A 135 2.56 -12.94 -1.29
C MET A 135 1.68 -14.09 -1.81
N ILE A 136 2.28 -15.10 -2.46
CA ILE A 136 1.58 -16.31 -2.89
C ILE A 136 0.98 -17.04 -1.68
N GLN A 137 1.72 -17.20 -0.58
CA GLN A 137 1.20 -17.83 0.63
C GLN A 137 -0.04 -17.11 1.15
N TRP A 138 0.01 -15.77 1.24
CA TRP A 138 -1.11 -14.95 1.70
C TRP A 138 -2.35 -15.10 0.82
N LEU A 139 -2.16 -15.11 -0.51
CA LEU A 139 -3.25 -15.27 -1.48
C LEU A 139 -3.83 -16.69 -1.44
N VAL A 140 -2.99 -17.72 -1.43
CA VAL A 140 -3.43 -19.14 -1.42
C VAL A 140 -4.14 -19.51 -0.11
N LYS A 141 -3.66 -19.02 1.04
CA LYS A 141 -4.33 -19.22 2.33
C LYS A 141 -5.59 -18.35 2.50
N GLY A 142 -5.89 -17.45 1.55
CA GLY A 142 -7.05 -16.57 1.63
C GLY A 142 -6.98 -15.58 2.78
N TRP A 143 -5.77 -15.17 3.17
CA TRP A 143 -5.54 -14.26 4.30
C TRP A 143 -5.81 -12.80 3.96
N CYS A 144 -5.92 -12.44 2.69
CA CYS A 144 -6.30 -11.11 2.24
C CYS A 144 -7.14 -11.19 0.97
N ARG A 145 -7.88 -10.12 0.66
CA ARG A 145 -8.68 -10.01 -0.58
C ARG A 145 -7.92 -9.32 -1.70
N ALA A 146 -7.09 -8.33 -1.38
CA ALA A 146 -6.30 -7.56 -2.31
C ALA A 146 -4.90 -7.32 -1.76
N VAL A 147 -3.91 -7.22 -2.65
CA VAL A 147 -2.51 -7.04 -2.28
C VAL A 147 -1.81 -6.02 -3.18
N ILE A 148 -0.99 -5.15 -2.60
CA ILE A 148 -0.03 -4.30 -3.31
C ILE A 148 1.34 -4.51 -2.66
N PHE A 149 2.36 -4.83 -3.44
CA PHE A 149 3.70 -5.05 -2.92
C PHE A 149 4.77 -4.66 -3.94
N ASN A 150 5.98 -4.40 -3.47
CA ASN A 150 7.12 -4.13 -4.33
C ASN A 150 8.02 -5.36 -4.51
N LEU A 151 8.57 -5.50 -5.71
CA LEU A 151 9.68 -6.39 -6.02
C LEU A 151 10.91 -5.54 -6.36
N LYS A 152 12.09 -5.95 -5.87
CA LYS A 152 13.36 -5.23 -6.05
C LYS A 152 14.17 -5.74 -7.24
#